data_AF-A0A954KFP5-F1
#
_entry.id   AF-A0A954KFP5-F1
#
_cell.length_a   1.000
_cell.length_b   1.000
_cell.length_c   1.000
_cell.angle_alpha   90.00
_cell.angle_beta   90.00
_cell.angle_gamma   90.00
#
_symmetry.space_group_name_H-M   'P 1'
#
loop_
_entity.id
_entity.type
_entity.pdbx_description
1 polymer ?
#
loop_
_entity_poly.entity_id
_entity_poly.type
_entity_poly.pdbx_seq_one_letter_code
_entity_poly.pdbx_strand_id
1 'polypeptide(L)'
;HQCKICFNLTDQEECEICRDPRRDRATVCIVETPKDVSVLEQASAFGGTYHVLGGRISPLDGIGPEKLTIDALVRRVKRDGVKEIIMATNPTLEGDGTALFISNVLADCDVNITRLARGIATGSVLEFANKEMLADALRGRQKF
;
A
#
# COMPACT_ATOMS: atom_id res chain seq x y z
N HIS A 1 -2.34 -19.06 -8.34
CA HIS A 1 -0.95 -18.54 -8.48
C HIS A 1 -0.96 -17.03 -8.30
N GLN A 2 0.17 -16.35 -8.51
CA GLN A 2 0.26 -14.88 -8.39
C GLN A 2 0.16 -14.22 -9.77
N CYS A 3 -0.48 -13.06 -9.82
CA CYS A 3 -0.52 -12.21 -11.01
C CYS A 3 0.89 -11.75 -11.37
N LYS A 4 1.25 -11.83 -12.66
CA LYS A 4 2.58 -11.43 -13.16
C LYS A 4 2.91 -9.93 -12.97
N ILE A 5 1.90 -9.08 -12.77
CA ILE A 5 2.05 -7.63 -12.65
C ILE A 5 2.04 -7.18 -11.18
N CYS A 6 0.98 -7.52 -10.44
CA CYS A 6 0.72 -6.99 -9.11
C CYS A 6 0.94 -7.98 -7.97
N PHE A 7 1.30 -9.24 -8.27
CA PHE A 7 1.49 -10.31 -7.30
C PHE A 7 0.24 -10.67 -6.47
N ASN A 8 -0.94 -10.15 -6.82
CA ASN A 8 -2.20 -10.56 -6.22
C ASN A 8 -2.54 -12.03 -6.54
N LEU A 9 -3.34 -12.67 -5.70
CA LEU A 9 -3.81 -14.03 -5.94
C LEU A 9 -4.82 -14.06 -7.09
N THR A 10 -4.60 -14.95 -8.05
CA THR A 10 -5.49 -15.14 -9.21
C THR A 10 -5.33 -16.54 -9.80
N ASP A 11 -6.32 -16.96 -10.58
CA ASP A 11 -6.36 -18.15 -11.42
C ASP A 11 -5.99 -17.86 -12.89
N GLN A 12 -5.68 -16.60 -13.24
CA GLN A 12 -5.27 -16.15 -14.58
C GLN A 12 -3.84 -15.58 -14.57
N GLU A 13 -3.19 -15.39 -15.72
CA GLU A 13 -1.84 -14.80 -15.75
C GLU A 13 -1.82 -13.36 -15.19
N GLU A 14 -2.86 -12.60 -15.52
CA GLU A 14 -3.13 -11.27 -15.02
C GLU A 14 -4.48 -11.26 -14.30
N CYS A 15 -4.53 -10.66 -13.11
CA CYS A 15 -5.78 -10.55 -12.36
C CYS A 15 -6.75 -9.58 -13.04
N GLU A 16 -8.03 -9.67 -12.67
CA GLU A 16 -9.10 -8.84 -13.23
C GLU A 16 -8.80 -7.33 -13.12
N ILE A 17 -8.20 -6.90 -12.01
CA ILE A 17 -7.84 -5.49 -11.77
C ILE A 17 -6.75 -5.01 -12.75
N CYS A 18 -5.72 -5.81 -13.00
CA CYS A 18 -4.64 -5.42 -13.92
C CYS A 18 -5.11 -5.42 -15.38
N ARG A 19 -6.05 -6.31 -15.72
CA ARG A 19 -6.63 -6.44 -17.07
C ARG A 19 -7.67 -5.39 -17.39
N ASP A 20 -8.29 -4.78 -16.37
CA ASP A 20 -9.35 -3.79 -16.58
C ASP A 20 -8.77 -2.48 -17.15
N PRO A 21 -9.13 -2.09 -18.39
CA PRO A 21 -8.64 -0.87 -19.02
C PRO A 21 -9.19 0.42 -18.39
N ARG A 22 -10.22 0.32 -17.53
CA ARG A 22 -10.80 1.47 -16.83
C ARG A 22 -10.00 1.88 -15.60
N ARG A 23 -9.07 1.03 -15.15
CA ARG A 23 -8.22 1.29 -13.98
C ARG A 23 -7.07 2.21 -14.32
N ASP A 24 -6.76 3.13 -13.43
CA ASP A 24 -5.60 4.00 -13.57
C ASP A 24 -4.31 3.24 -13.24
N ARG A 25 -3.48 3.01 -14.24
CA ARG A 25 -2.18 2.33 -14.09
C ARG A 25 -1.08 3.25 -13.57
N ALA A 26 -1.29 4.56 -13.61
CA ALA A 26 -0.34 5.55 -13.09
C ALA A 26 -0.36 5.66 -11.56
N THR A 27 -1.44 5.21 -10.90
CA THR A 27 -1.57 5.17 -9.45
C THR A 27 -1.57 3.72 -8.94
N VAL A 28 -0.63 3.40 -8.05
CA VAL A 28 -0.44 2.06 -7.49
C VAL A 28 -0.58 2.06 -5.97
N CYS A 29 -1.52 1.28 -5.45
CA CYS A 29 -1.70 1.06 -4.01
C CYS A 29 -0.88 -0.16 -3.54
N ILE A 30 0.02 0.06 -2.60
CA ILE A 30 0.92 -0.98 -2.07
C ILE A 30 0.30 -1.58 -0.82
N VAL A 31 0.09 -2.89 -0.85
CA VAL A 31 -0.51 -3.64 0.26
C VAL A 31 0.38 -4.79 0.70
N GLU A 32 0.21 -5.25 1.94
CA GLU A 32 0.99 -6.36 2.48
C GLU A 32 0.56 -7.69 1.86
N THR A 33 -0.75 -7.95 1.78
CA THR A 33 -1.31 -9.25 1.43
C THR A 33 -2.45 -9.17 0.39
N PRO A 34 -2.77 -10.29 -0.30
CA PRO A 34 -3.94 -10.35 -1.19
C PRO A 34 -5.28 -10.03 -0.49
N LYS A 35 -5.38 -10.28 0.82
CA LYS A 35 -6.60 -10.00 1.58
C LYS A 35 -6.88 -8.50 1.66
N ASP A 36 -5.83 -7.70 1.76
CA ASP A 36 -5.92 -6.23 1.81
C ASP A 36 -6.48 -5.67 0.50
N VAL A 37 -6.14 -6.28 -0.65
CA VAL A 37 -6.74 -5.93 -1.95
C VAL A 37 -8.26 -6.13 -1.90
N SER A 38 -8.72 -7.28 -1.43
CA SER A 38 -10.15 -7.58 -1.35
C SER A 38 -10.90 -6.60 -0.45
N VAL A 39 -10.31 -6.18 0.67
CA VAL A 39 -10.91 -5.19 1.58
C VAL A 39 -11.00 -3.81 0.94
N LEU A 40 -9.93 -3.37 0.25
CA LEU A 40 -9.92 -2.07 -0.44
C LEU A 40 -10.89 -2.04 -1.63
N GLU A 41 -11.00 -3.12 -2.40
CA GLU A 41 -11.96 -3.21 -3.51
C GLU A 41 -13.40 -3.17 -3.02
N GLN A 42 -13.72 -3.77 -1.87
CA GLN A 42 -15.07 -3.71 -1.28
C GLN A 42 -15.49 -2.27 -0.96
N ALA A 43 -14.55 -1.39 -0.61
CA ALA A 43 -14.85 0.02 -0.37
C ALA A 43 -15.23 0.77 -1.66
N SER A 44 -14.93 0.23 -2.85
CA SER A 44 -15.24 0.82 -4.16
C SER A 44 -14.78 2.29 -4.32
N ALA A 45 -13.77 2.71 -3.54
CA ALA A 45 -13.28 4.08 -3.48
C ALA A 45 -11.98 4.30 -4.26
N PHE A 46 -11.32 3.23 -4.71
CA PHE A 46 -10.04 3.29 -5.39
C PHE A 46 -10.16 2.86 -6.86
N GLY A 47 -9.67 3.72 -7.75
CA GLY A 47 -9.70 3.52 -9.20
C GLY A 47 -8.38 3.03 -9.81
N GLY A 48 -7.31 2.96 -9.02
CA GLY A 48 -5.98 2.59 -9.49
C GLY A 48 -5.74 1.08 -9.50
N THR A 49 -4.47 0.70 -9.53
CA THR A 49 -4.05 -0.72 -9.47
C THR A 49 -3.33 -1.02 -8.16
N TYR A 50 -3.14 -2.30 -7.83
CA TYR A 50 -2.46 -2.72 -6.59
C TYR A 50 -1.07 -3.28 -6.85
N HIS A 51 -0.26 -3.38 -5.80
CA HIS A 51 0.93 -4.22 -5.74
C HIS A 51 0.99 -4.91 -4.38
N VAL A 52 1.09 -6.24 -4.37
CA VAL A 52 1.09 -7.05 -3.15
C VAL A 52 2.53 -7.41 -2.79
N LEU A 53 2.98 -6.95 -1.61
CA LEU A 53 4.34 -7.17 -1.12
C LEU A 53 4.61 -8.62 -0.72
N GLY A 54 3.58 -9.36 -0.31
CA GLY A 54 3.71 -10.71 0.25
C GLY A 54 4.02 -10.72 1.74
N GLY A 55 3.80 -9.61 2.43
CA GLY A 55 4.07 -9.42 3.85
C GLY A 55 4.63 -8.03 4.15
N ARG A 56 5.40 -7.95 5.23
CA ARG A 56 6.10 -6.74 5.70
C ARG A 56 7.47 -7.15 6.24
N ILE A 57 8.39 -6.19 6.31
CA ILE A 57 9.71 -6.40 6.91
C ILE A 57 9.51 -6.64 8.41
N SER A 58 9.94 -7.80 8.89
CA SER A 58 9.85 -8.20 10.28
C SER A 58 11.17 -8.85 10.70
N PRO A 59 12.09 -8.10 11.33
CA PRO A 59 13.35 -8.64 11.81
C PRO A 59 13.16 -9.77 12.82
N LEU A 60 12.11 -9.70 13.65
CA LEU A 60 11.77 -10.71 14.65
C LEU A 60 11.38 -12.05 14.01
N ASP A 61 10.68 -12.00 12.87
CA ASP A 61 10.29 -13.20 12.10
C ASP A 61 11.36 -13.58 11.05
N GLY A 62 12.50 -12.88 11.01
CA GLY A 62 13.54 -13.06 10.00
C GLY A 62 13.07 -12.76 8.58
N ILE A 63 12.10 -11.86 8.40
CA ILE A 63 11.59 -11.43 7.09
C ILE A 63 12.28 -10.13 6.69
N GLY A 64 13.25 -10.24 5.78
CA GLY A 64 13.91 -9.09 5.15
C GLY A 64 13.24 -8.65 3.84
N PRO A 65 13.68 -7.52 3.26
CA PRO A 65 13.17 -6.99 1.99
C PRO A 65 13.25 -7.98 0.83
N GLU A 66 14.27 -8.84 0.82
CA GLU A 66 14.53 -9.85 -0.21
C GLU A 66 13.47 -10.95 -0.29
N LYS A 67 12.68 -11.12 0.79
CA LYS A 67 11.55 -12.06 0.82
C LYS A 67 10.24 -11.44 0.36
N LEU A 68 10.24 -10.14 0.06
CA LEU A 68 9.08 -9.39 -0.41
C LEU A 68 9.22 -9.06 -1.89
N THR A 69 8.13 -8.63 -2.52
CA THR A 69 8.12 -8.29 -3.95
C THR A 69 8.58 -6.84 -4.23
N ILE A 70 9.43 -6.27 -3.36
CA ILE A 70 9.88 -4.86 -3.45
C ILE A 70 10.70 -4.62 -4.72
N ASP A 71 11.61 -5.54 -5.08
CA ASP A 71 12.38 -5.39 -6.32
C ASP A 71 11.50 -5.37 -7.56
N ALA A 72 10.39 -6.12 -7.54
CA ALA A 72 9.43 -6.13 -8.62
C ALA A 72 8.62 -4.83 -8.67
N LEU A 73 8.28 -4.25 -7.50
CA LEU A 73 7.69 -2.92 -7.41
C LEU A 73 8.60 -1.86 -8.03
N VAL A 74 9.89 -1.84 -7.68
CA VAL A 74 10.85 -0.87 -8.23
C VAL A 74 10.94 -0.98 -9.76
N ARG A 75 11.02 -2.21 -10.28
CA ARG A 75 11.00 -2.43 -11.75
C ARG A 75 9.71 -1.93 -12.38
N ARG A 76 8.57 -2.18 -11.74
CA ARG A 76 7.25 -1.74 -12.21
C ARG A 76 7.17 -0.22 -12.28
N VAL A 77 7.61 0.49 -11.24
CA VAL A 77 7.60 1.96 -11.19
C VAL A 77 8.43 2.54 -12.34
N LYS A 78 9.64 2.00 -12.57
CA LYS A 78 10.54 2.47 -13.63
C LYS A 78 10.03 2.15 -15.05
N ARG A 79 9.33 1.03 -15.23
CA ARG A 79 8.89 0.55 -16.55
C ARG A 79 7.52 1.12 -16.96
N ASP A 80 6.57 1.17 -16.02
CA ASP A 80 5.16 1.37 -16.32
C ASP A 80 4.71 2.84 -16.17
N GLY A 81 5.63 3.76 -15.88
CA GLY A 81 5.34 5.20 -15.78
C GLY A 81 4.42 5.55 -14.60
N VAL A 82 4.60 4.85 -13.47
CA VAL A 82 3.82 5.09 -12.24
C VAL A 82 4.13 6.50 -11.72
N LYS A 83 3.08 7.29 -11.52
CA LYS A 83 3.16 8.69 -11.04
C LYS A 83 2.86 8.81 -9.56
N GLU A 84 2.05 7.91 -9.01
CA GLU A 84 1.72 7.91 -7.60
C GLU A 84 1.77 6.50 -7.01
N ILE A 85 2.31 6.42 -5.80
CA ILE A 85 2.29 5.23 -4.97
C ILE A 85 1.61 5.55 -3.65
N ILE A 86 0.55 4.82 -3.33
CA ILE A 86 -0.17 4.94 -2.06
C ILE A 86 0.28 3.81 -1.15
N MET A 87 0.96 4.14 -0.05
CA MET A 87 1.35 3.18 0.98
C MET A 87 0.13 2.80 1.83
N ALA A 88 -0.40 1.61 1.60
CA ALA A 88 -1.48 1.00 2.37
C ALA A 88 -0.97 -0.17 3.24
N THR A 89 0.25 -0.06 3.76
CA THR A 89 0.76 -0.98 4.79
C THR A 89 0.06 -0.74 6.12
N ASN A 90 0.00 -1.77 6.95
CA ASN A 90 -0.68 -1.71 8.24
C ASN A 90 -0.04 -0.64 9.12
N PRO A 91 -0.83 0.06 9.97
CA PRO A 91 -0.32 1.07 10.89
C PRO A 91 0.35 0.44 12.12
N THR A 92 1.33 -0.44 11.89
CA THR A 92 2.19 -1.04 12.91
C THR A 92 3.64 -0.59 12.71
N LEU A 93 4.51 -0.85 13.68
CA LEU A 93 5.93 -0.53 13.60
C LEU A 93 6.59 -1.17 12.36
N GLU A 94 6.27 -2.43 12.08
CA GLU A 94 6.78 -3.18 10.94
C GLU A 94 6.22 -2.65 9.60
N GLY A 95 4.92 -2.33 9.57
CA GLY A 95 4.29 -1.72 8.39
C GLY A 95 4.85 -0.33 8.10
N ASP A 96 5.19 0.45 9.13
CA ASP A 96 5.88 1.73 9.05
C ASP A 96 7.30 1.61 8.56
N GLY A 97 8.07 0.68 9.14
CA GLY A 97 9.42 0.37 8.69
C GLY A 97 9.45 -0.06 7.23
N THR A 98 8.46 -0.86 6.80
CA THR A 98 8.32 -1.30 5.40
C THR A 98 8.03 -0.14 4.46
N ALA A 99 7.06 0.72 4.80
CA ALA A 99 6.73 1.88 3.98
C ALA A 99 7.91 2.85 3.87
N LEU A 100 8.61 3.11 4.97
CA LEU A 100 9.80 3.95 4.99
C LEU A 100 10.92 3.36 4.14
N PHE A 101 11.15 2.05 4.23
CA PHE A 101 12.15 1.37 3.40
C PHE A 101 11.84 1.52 1.91
N ILE A 102 10.59 1.27 1.50
CA ILE A 102 10.18 1.42 0.10
C ILE A 102 10.33 2.87 -0.36
N SER A 103 9.96 3.85 0.49
CA SER A 103 10.15 5.27 0.19
C SER A 103 11.61 5.63 -0.07
N ASN A 104 12.54 5.07 0.70
CA ASN A 104 13.97 5.31 0.50
C ASN A 104 14.49 4.66 -0.79
N VAL A 105 14.05 3.44 -1.10
CA VAL A 105 14.45 2.72 -2.33
C VAL A 105 13.95 3.44 -3.58
N LEU A 106 12.83 4.14 -3.50
CA LEU A 106 12.22 4.88 -4.60
C LEU A 106 12.60 6.37 -4.60
N ALA A 107 13.51 6.83 -3.74
CA ALA A 107 13.86 8.25 -3.60
C ALA A 107 14.38 8.88 -4.90
N ASP A 108 15.07 8.11 -5.75
CA ASP A 108 15.59 8.56 -7.05
C ASP A 108 14.57 8.43 -8.20
N CYS A 109 13.36 7.93 -7.92
CA CYS A 109 12.30 7.81 -8.92
C CYS A 109 11.41 9.06 -8.86
N ASP A 110 11.01 9.58 -10.03
CA ASP A 110 10.05 10.68 -10.13
C ASP A 110 8.62 10.17 -9.90
N VAL A 111 8.34 9.78 -8.65
CA VAL A 111 7.04 9.22 -8.22
C VAL A 111 6.58 9.89 -6.94
N ASN A 112 5.32 10.30 -6.90
CA ASN A 112 4.73 10.85 -5.70
C ASN A 112 4.39 9.70 -4.74
N ILE A 113 4.89 9.76 -3.50
CA ILE A 113 4.62 8.73 -2.49
C ILE A 113 3.68 9.32 -1.44
N THR A 114 2.48 8.75 -1.34
CA THR A 114 1.46 9.11 -0.37
C THR A 114 1.19 7.95 0.58
N ARG A 115 0.44 8.21 1.65
CA ARG A 115 0.11 7.20 2.66
C ARG A 115 -1.35 7.32 3.05
N LEU A 116 -2.00 6.19 3.37
CA LEU A 116 -3.36 6.21 3.91
C LEU A 116 -3.42 7.07 5.17
N ALA A 117 -4.50 7.83 5.30
CA ALA A 117 -4.75 8.68 6.45
C ALA A 117 -4.81 7.84 7.74
N ARG A 118 -4.33 8.42 8.84
CA ARG A 118 -4.39 7.85 10.18
C ARG A 118 -5.16 8.77 11.10
N GLY A 119 -5.91 8.18 12.02
CA GLY A 119 -6.62 8.95 13.03
C GLY A 119 -7.87 8.25 13.52
N ILE A 120 -8.90 9.06 13.78
CA ILE A 120 -10.14 8.64 14.40
C ILE A 120 -11.10 8.12 13.32
N ALA A 121 -11.66 6.92 13.53
CA ALA A 121 -12.66 6.37 12.64
C ALA A 121 -13.97 7.17 12.70
N THR A 122 -14.60 7.40 11.54
CA THR A 122 -15.91 8.05 11.45
C THR A 122 -16.94 7.38 12.35
N GLY A 123 -17.70 8.18 13.10
CA GLY A 123 -18.70 7.68 14.06
C GLY A 123 -18.13 7.25 15.42
N SER A 124 -16.82 7.36 15.64
CA SER A 124 -16.21 7.12 16.95
C SER A 124 -16.36 8.34 17.86
N VAL A 125 -16.47 8.10 19.17
CA VAL A 125 -16.40 9.15 20.19
C VAL A 125 -14.95 9.30 20.66
N LEU A 126 -14.48 10.54 20.80
CA LEU A 126 -13.09 10.86 21.20
C LEU A 126 -12.64 10.16 22.48
N GLU A 127 -13.55 9.96 23.44
CA GLU A 127 -13.26 9.31 24.73
C GLU A 127 -12.85 7.84 24.60
N PHE A 128 -13.22 7.18 23.50
CA PHE A 128 -12.87 5.79 23.22
C PHE A 128 -11.68 5.63 22.26
N ALA A 129 -11.11 6.74 21.78
CA ALA A 129 -9.92 6.69 20.94
C ALA A 129 -8.66 6.45 21.77
N ASN A 130 -7.77 5.58 21.29
CA ASN A 130 -6.48 5.37 21.94
C ASN A 130 -5.52 6.56 21.71
N LYS A 131 -4.46 6.60 22.51
CA LYS A 131 -3.51 7.72 22.48
C LYS A 131 -2.78 7.83 21.14
N GLU A 132 -2.45 6.70 20.50
CA GLU A 132 -1.79 6.71 19.19
C GLU A 132 -2.67 7.31 18.10
N MET A 133 -3.94 6.89 18.01
CA MET A 133 -4.93 7.40 17.06
C MET A 133 -5.17 8.91 17.25
N LEU A 134 -5.28 9.37 18.50
CA LEU A 134 -5.43 10.79 18.80
C LEU A 134 -4.21 11.61 18.37
N ALA A 135 -3.01 11.10 18.63
CA ALA A 135 -1.77 11.75 18.21
C ALA A 135 -1.68 11.83 16.67
N ASP A 136 -2.02 10.75 15.98
CA ASP A 136 -2.03 10.71 14.51
C ASP A 136 -3.08 11.64 13.91
N ALA A 137 -4.30 11.67 14.46
CA ALA A 137 -5.34 12.59 14.02
C ALA A 137 -4.92 14.06 14.20
N LEU A 138 -4.27 14.41 15.31
CA LEU A 138 -3.78 15.77 15.55
C LEU A 138 -2.64 16.16 14.61
N ARG A 139 -1.71 15.24 14.31
CA ARG A 139 -0.64 15.45 13.32
C ARG A 139 -1.18 15.60 11.91
N GLY A 140 -2.16 14.77 11.55
CA GLY A 140 -2.81 14.73 10.24
C GLY A 140 -3.93 15.75 10.04
N ARG A 141 -4.10 16.73 10.95
CA ARG A 141 -5.19 17.72 10.86
C ARG A 141 -5.11 18.50 9.54
N GLN A 142 -6.26 18.63 8.86
CA GLN A 142 -6.38 19.36 7.60
C GLN A 142 -7.09 20.70 7.82
N LYS A 143 -6.85 21.66 6.92
CA LYS A 143 -7.63 22.91 6.87
C LYS A 143 -9.01 22.60 6.27
N PHE A 144 -10.02 23.34 6.73
CA PHE A 144 -11.36 23.31 6.14
C PHE A 144 -11.42 24.19 4.90
#